data_AF-A0A3M1SYH7-F1
#
_entry.id   AF-A0A3M1SYH7-F1
#
_cell.length_a   1.000
_cell.length_b   1.000
_cell.length_c   1.000
_cell.angle_alpha   90.00
_cell.angle_beta   90.00
_cell.angle_gamma   90.00
#
_symmetry.space_group_name_H-M   'P 1'
#
loop_
_entity.id
_entity.type
_entity.pdbx_description
1 polymer ?
#
loop_
_entity_poly.entity_id
_entity_poly.type
_entity_poly.pdbx_seq_one_letter_code
_entity_poly.pdbx_strand_id
1 'polypeptide(L)'
;MEETIRRLTKVLGAASVEVSGHDARFSVEEDGGAKLHVNIEGDPQRVMVTLRDGEGKLRCSLDVAPVSEAFEEPDFPGRVTLRVGNQLLHLDSDPSLAVELESIPPDQRSMSQRLLRAAAVEQEGAEGA
;
A
#
# COMPACT_ATOMS: atom_id res chain seq x y z
N MET A 1 4.90 0.99 -11.09
CA MET A 1 5.44 2.04 -10.19
C MET A 1 4.56 3.28 -10.17
N GLU A 2 4.39 4.01 -11.29
CA GLU A 2 3.47 5.17 -11.32
C GLU A 2 2.04 4.78 -10.89
N GLU A 3 1.58 3.61 -11.35
CA GLU A 3 0.29 3.02 -10.93
C GLU A 3 0.26 2.67 -9.43
N THR A 4 1.38 2.20 -8.85
CA THR A 4 1.48 1.92 -7.41
C THR A 4 1.38 3.19 -6.58
N ILE A 5 2.11 4.24 -6.97
CA ILE A 5 2.10 5.55 -6.29
C ILE A 5 0.70 6.17 -6.39
N ARG A 6 0.09 6.16 -7.58
CA ARG A 6 -1.27 6.67 -7.81
C ARG A 6 -2.29 5.92 -6.96
N ARG A 7 -2.21 4.59 -6.91
CA ARG A 7 -3.13 3.76 -6.12
C ARG A 7 -2.99 4.03 -4.63
N LEU A 8 -1.78 3.98 -4.10
CA LEU A 8 -1.50 4.23 -2.69
C LEU A 8 -1.99 5.61 -2.25
N THR A 9 -1.66 6.65 -3.01
CA THR A 9 -2.04 8.02 -2.65
C THR A 9 -3.55 8.25 -2.73
N LYS A 10 -4.23 7.67 -3.72
CA LYS A 10 -5.68 7.76 -3.88
C LYS A 10 -6.44 6.99 -2.79
N VAL A 11 -6.10 5.72 -2.58
CA VAL A 11 -6.84 4.82 -1.69
C VAL A 11 -6.62 5.19 -0.23
N LEU A 12 -5.39 5.53 0.13
CA LEU A 12 -5.06 5.87 1.52
C LEU A 12 -5.45 7.32 1.87
N GLY A 13 -5.91 8.13 0.92
CA GLY A 13 -6.30 9.52 1.17
C GLY A 13 -5.12 10.43 1.53
N ALA A 14 -4.04 10.35 0.74
CA ALA A 14 -2.85 11.15 0.98
C ALA A 14 -3.16 12.66 1.03
N ALA A 15 -2.74 13.33 2.11
CA ALA A 15 -2.95 14.76 2.31
C ALA A 15 -2.03 15.61 1.40
N SER A 16 -0.81 15.12 1.16
CA SER A 16 0.17 15.73 0.27
C SER A 16 1.06 14.66 -0.35
N VAL A 17 1.39 14.80 -1.63
CA VAL A 17 2.24 13.88 -2.37
C VAL A 17 3.38 14.66 -3.03
N GLU A 18 4.60 14.26 -2.74
CA GLU A 18 5.82 14.74 -3.38
C GLU A 18 6.32 13.62 -4.30
N VAL A 19 6.52 13.90 -5.59
CA VAL A 19 7.03 12.92 -6.56
C VAL A 19 8.28 13.49 -7.21
N SER A 20 9.36 12.69 -7.25
CA SER A 20 10.62 13.04 -7.89
C SER A 20 11.12 11.87 -8.72
N GLY A 21 10.86 11.91 -10.03
CA GLY A 21 11.22 10.82 -10.93
C GLY A 21 10.44 9.55 -10.59
N HIS A 22 11.16 8.53 -10.14
CA HIS A 22 10.60 7.22 -9.75
C HIS A 22 10.29 7.12 -8.25
N ASP A 23 10.61 8.17 -7.49
CA ASP A 23 10.44 8.18 -6.05
C ASP A 23 9.22 9.02 -5.67
N ALA A 24 8.52 8.62 -4.61
CA ALA A 24 7.39 9.36 -4.08
C ALA A 24 7.32 9.32 -2.56
N ARG A 25 6.94 10.45 -1.96
CA ARG A 25 6.70 10.58 -0.54
C ARG A 25 5.33 11.18 -0.30
N PHE A 26 4.59 10.62 0.63
CA PHE A 26 3.32 11.19 1.05
C PHE A 26 3.01 10.87 2.51
N SER A 27 2.01 11.56 3.04
CA SER A 27 1.47 11.29 4.37
C SER A 27 -0.04 11.19 4.36
N VAL A 28 -0.54 10.36 5.25
CA VAL A 28 -1.95 10.21 5.57
C VAL A 28 -2.11 10.62 7.03
N GLU A 29 -3.08 11.49 7.30
CA GLU A 29 -3.34 12.00 8.64
C GLU A 29 -4.78 11.70 9.02
N GLU A 30 -4.97 11.20 10.23
CA GLU A 30 -6.29 11.03 10.84
C GLU A 30 -6.68 12.29 11.62
N ASP A 31 -7.98 12.52 11.83
CA ASP A 31 -8.49 13.60 12.69
C ASP A 31 -7.94 13.53 14.13
N GLY A 32 -7.60 12.32 14.61
CA GLY A 32 -6.96 12.09 15.91
C GLY A 32 -5.47 12.45 15.97
N GLY A 33 -4.89 12.94 14.87
CA GLY A 33 -3.50 13.38 14.77
C GLY A 33 -2.50 12.26 14.49
N ALA A 34 -2.94 11.01 14.39
CA ALA A 34 -2.09 9.90 13.95
C ALA A 34 -1.67 10.11 12.49
N LYS A 35 -0.41 9.78 12.18
CA LYS A 35 0.20 10.04 10.87
C LYS A 35 0.93 8.83 10.33
N LEU A 36 0.57 8.42 9.12
CA LEU A 36 1.27 7.43 8.33
C LEU A 36 2.11 8.16 7.28
N HIS A 37 3.43 8.01 7.34
CA HIS A 37 4.34 8.49 6.30
C HIS A 37 4.75 7.31 5.42
N VAL A 38 4.64 7.50 4.10
CA VAL A 38 5.04 6.50 3.12
C VAL A 38 6.09 7.12 2.20
N ASN A 39 7.19 6.40 2.00
CA ASN A 39 8.23 6.72 1.04
C ASN A 39 8.43 5.53 0.09
N ILE A 40 8.46 5.80 -1.21
CA ILE A 40 8.58 4.82 -2.28
C ILE A 40 9.82 5.18 -3.08
N GLU A 41 10.74 4.24 -3.23
CA GLU A 41 11.95 4.38 -4.05
C GLU A 41 11.87 3.46 -5.28
N GLY A 42 12.38 3.90 -6.43
CA GLY A 42 12.10 3.31 -7.74
C GLY A 42 12.89 2.08 -8.19
N ASP A 43 14.07 1.78 -7.64
CA ASP A 43 14.91 0.68 -8.15
C ASP A 43 15.91 0.14 -7.11
N PRO A 44 15.65 -1.03 -6.48
CA PRO A 44 14.42 -1.83 -6.57
C PRO A 44 13.24 -1.10 -5.93
N GLN A 45 12.01 -1.39 -6.37
CA GLN A 45 10.82 -0.79 -5.80
C GLN A 45 10.74 -1.09 -4.29
N ARG A 46 11.05 -0.09 -3.46
CA ARG A 46 11.17 -0.20 -2.01
C ARG A 46 10.14 0.72 -1.37
N VAL A 47 9.46 0.22 -0.35
CA VAL A 47 8.44 0.98 0.36
C VAL A 47 8.83 1.04 1.82
N MET A 48 8.99 2.26 2.32
CA MET A 48 9.22 2.56 3.72
C MET A 48 7.97 3.21 4.29
N VAL A 49 7.51 2.68 5.42
CA VAL A 49 6.30 3.14 6.10
C VAL A 49 6.65 3.48 7.53
N THR A 50 6.20 4.63 8.02
CA THR A 50 6.38 5.06 9.40
C THR A 50 5.05 5.52 9.95
N LEU A 51 4.57 4.86 11.00
CA LEU A 51 3.35 5.22 11.70
C LEU A 51 3.66 5.90 13.03
N ARG A 52 3.10 7.09 13.24
CA ARG A 52 3.14 7.82 14.50
C ARG A 52 1.72 8.02 15.05
N ASP A 53 1.57 7.97 16.37
CA ASP A 53 0.30 8.31 17.03
C ASP A 53 0.10 9.84 17.09
N GLY A 54 -1.06 10.27 17.62
CA GLY A 54 -1.41 11.69 17.75
C GLY A 54 -0.51 12.51 18.67
N GLU A 55 0.29 11.86 19.52
CA GLU A 55 1.32 12.50 20.34
C GLU A 55 2.66 12.61 19.58
N GLY A 56 2.72 12.10 18.35
CA GLY A 56 3.90 12.08 17.49
C GLY A 56 4.87 10.94 17.80
N LYS A 57 4.51 9.99 18.66
CA LYS A 57 5.36 8.86 19.04
C LYS A 57 5.33 7.78 17.96
N LEU A 58 6.51 7.27 17.62
CA LEU A 58 6.66 6.17 16.67
C LEU A 58 6.00 4.89 17.19
N ARG A 59 5.03 4.37 16.44
CA ARG A 59 4.33 3.10 16.72
C ARG A 59 4.89 1.96 15.89
N CYS A 60 5.17 2.23 14.62
CA CYS A 60 5.65 1.23 13.68
C CYS A 60 6.59 1.88 12.65
N SER A 61 7.61 1.15 12.23
CA SER A 61 8.42 1.47 11.06
C SER A 61 8.66 0.19 10.28
N LEU A 62 8.32 0.19 9.01
CA LEU A 62 8.56 -0.91 8.08
C LEU A 62 9.37 -0.42 6.89
N ASP A 63 10.15 -1.34 6.36
CA ASP A 63 11.01 -1.12 5.21
C ASP A 63 11.04 -2.43 4.41
N VAL A 64 10.42 -2.42 3.24
CA VAL A 64 10.20 -3.62 2.45
C VAL A 64 10.64 -3.44 1.01
N ALA A 65 11.34 -4.45 0.48
CA ALA A 65 11.74 -4.55 -0.92
C ALA A 65 12.04 -6.02 -1.29
N PRO A 66 11.90 -6.40 -2.58
CA PRO A 66 11.23 -5.64 -3.63
C PRO A 66 9.71 -5.76 -3.51
N VAL A 67 9.00 -4.65 -3.69
CA VAL A 67 7.55 -4.64 -3.88
C VAL A 67 7.25 -4.98 -5.33
N SER A 68 6.65 -6.14 -5.54
CA SER A 68 6.35 -6.66 -6.87
C SER A 68 5.01 -6.16 -7.43
N GLU A 69 4.07 -5.82 -6.54
CA GLU A 69 2.68 -5.50 -6.91
C GLU A 69 1.97 -4.74 -5.79
N ALA A 70 0.99 -3.94 -6.16
CA ALA A 70 0.09 -3.23 -5.25
C ALA A 70 -1.35 -3.34 -5.77
N PHE A 71 -2.28 -3.74 -4.92
CA PHE A 71 -3.68 -3.97 -5.31
C PHE A 71 -4.64 -3.64 -4.16
N GLU A 72 -5.91 -3.53 -4.49
CA GLU A 72 -7.01 -3.30 -3.54
C GLU A 72 -7.80 -4.60 -3.41
N GLU A 73 -8.27 -4.90 -2.21
CA GLU A 73 -9.18 -6.02 -1.97
C GLU A 73 -10.61 -5.50 -1.89
N PRO A 74 -11.55 -6.00 -2.71
CA PRO A 74 -12.92 -5.49 -2.77
C PRO A 74 -13.64 -5.48 -1.41
N ASP A 75 -13.31 -6.44 -0.54
CA ASP A 75 -13.92 -6.60 0.77
C ASP A 75 -13.38 -5.62 1.83
N PHE A 76 -12.28 -4.91 1.53
CA PHE A 76 -11.60 -3.99 2.44
C PHE A 76 -11.37 -2.62 1.78
N PRO A 77 -12.41 -1.78 1.62
CA PRO A 77 -12.26 -0.45 1.06
C PRO A 77 -11.35 0.42 1.93
N GLY A 78 -10.45 1.19 1.30
CA GLY A 78 -9.45 2.00 2.01
C GLY A 78 -8.16 1.24 2.36
N ARG A 79 -8.07 -0.04 1.99
CA ARG A 79 -6.86 -0.86 2.16
C ARG A 79 -6.12 -1.05 0.85
N VAL A 80 -4.80 -0.89 0.88
CA VAL A 80 -3.90 -1.29 -0.20
C VAL A 80 -3.02 -2.43 0.28
N THR A 81 -3.02 -3.53 -0.47
CA THR A 81 -2.16 -4.69 -0.23
C THR A 81 -0.95 -4.64 -1.17
N LEU A 82 0.25 -4.72 -0.58
CA LEU A 82 1.53 -4.77 -1.28
C LEU A 82 2.10 -6.20 -1.22
N ARG A 83 2.51 -6.75 -2.37
CA ARG A 83 3.19 -8.04 -2.40
C ARG A 83 4.70 -7.88 -2.30
N VAL A 84 5.28 -8.51 -1.28
CA VAL A 84 6.71 -8.55 -0.99
C VAL A 84 7.18 -10.01 -0.92
N GLY A 85 7.63 -10.57 -2.04
CA GLY A 85 7.98 -11.98 -2.13
C GLY A 85 6.80 -12.90 -1.75
N ASN A 86 6.93 -13.61 -0.62
CA ASN A 86 5.89 -14.49 -0.07
C ASN A 86 5.08 -13.83 1.06
N GLN A 87 5.13 -12.50 1.18
CA GLN A 87 4.42 -11.73 2.19
C GLN A 87 3.45 -10.74 1.53
N LEU A 88 2.38 -10.43 2.25
CA LEU A 88 1.46 -9.35 1.94
C LEU A 88 1.58 -8.30 3.04
N LEU A 89 1.81 -7.06 2.65
CA LEU A 89 1.78 -5.91 3.53
C LEU A 89 0.51 -5.14 3.26
N HIS A 90 -0.38 -5.08 4.24
CA HIS A 90 -1.61 -4.30 4.16
C HIS A 90 -1.38 -2.92 4.78
N LEU A 91 -1.75 -1.89 4.02
CA LEU A 91 -1.76 -0.51 4.45
C LEU A 91 -3.20 -0.01 4.44
N ASP A 92 -3.70 0.44 5.59
CA ASP A 92 -5.05 0.99 5.70
C ASP A 92 -5.03 2.52 5.70
N SER A 93 -6.10 3.11 5.16
CA SER A 93 -6.34 4.57 5.14
C SER A 93 -6.57 5.15 6.53
N ASP A 94 -6.84 4.30 7.54
CA ASP A 94 -6.91 4.68 8.95
C ASP A 94 -5.55 4.43 9.62
N PRO A 95 -4.77 5.49 9.92
CA PRO A 95 -3.46 5.41 10.55
C PRO A 95 -3.46 4.61 11.87
N SER A 96 -4.56 4.61 12.63
CA SER A 96 -4.61 3.94 13.93
C SER A 96 -4.53 2.41 13.86
N LEU A 97 -4.85 1.83 12.69
CA LEU A 97 -4.85 0.39 12.38
C LEU A 97 -3.94 0.04 11.18
N ALA A 98 -3.11 0.99 10.74
CA ALA A 98 -2.65 1.09 9.35
C ALA A 98 -1.69 0.03 8.81
N VAL A 99 -1.14 -0.88 9.60
CA VAL A 99 -0.02 -1.72 9.14
C VAL A 99 -0.13 -3.15 9.63
N GLU A 100 -0.31 -4.08 8.69
CA GLU A 100 -0.36 -5.52 8.94
C GLU A 100 0.55 -6.26 7.94
N LEU A 101 1.31 -7.25 8.43
CA LEU A 101 2.18 -8.08 7.59
C LEU A 101 1.76 -9.55 7.71
N GLU A 102 1.26 -10.11 6.62
CA GLU A 102 0.81 -11.50 6.53
C GLU A 102 1.81 -12.34 5.71
N SER A 103 2.05 -13.58 6.15
CA SER A 103 2.82 -14.56 5.37
C SER A 103 1.88 -15.41 4.52
N ILE A 104 2.12 -15.49 3.21
CA ILE A 104 1.29 -16.30 2.31
C ILE A 104 1.61 -17.79 2.53
N PRO A 105 0.63 -18.61 2.96
CA PRO A 105 0.82 -20.05 3.09
C PRO A 105 1.22 -20.69 1.74
N PRO A 106 2.08 -21.72 1.72
CA PRO A 106 2.58 -22.31 0.48
C PRO A 106 1.49 -22.78 -0.49
N ASP A 107 0.37 -23.26 0.04
CA ASP A 107 -0.81 -23.76 -0.66
C ASP A 107 -1.68 -22.64 -1.25
N GLN A 108 -1.63 -21.43 -0.69
CA GLN A 108 -2.46 -20.29 -1.11
C GLN A 108 -1.80 -19.37 -2.14
N ARG A 109 -0.52 -19.60 -2.47
CA ARG A 109 0.22 -18.83 -3.48
C ARG A 109 -0.49 -18.79 -4.85
N SER A 110 -1.24 -19.83 -5.19
CA SER A 110 -2.03 -19.92 -6.42
C SER A 110 -3.38 -19.17 -6.35
N MET A 111 -3.98 -19.08 -5.16
CA MET A 111 -5.24 -18.38 -4.93
C MET A 111 -5.03 -16.87 -4.89
N SER A 112 -3.96 -16.41 -4.25
CA SER A 112 -3.55 -15.00 -4.29
C SER A 112 -3.22 -14.54 -5.71
N GLN A 113 -2.71 -15.43 -6.59
CA GLN A 113 -2.56 -15.13 -8.02
C GLN A 113 -3.90 -15.03 -8.77
N ARG A 114 -4.94 -15.76 -8.34
CA ARG A 114 -6.27 -15.69 -8.96
C ARG A 114 -7.04 -14.44 -8.56
N LEU A 115 -6.99 -14.05 -7.28
CA LEU A 115 -7.60 -12.80 -6.80
C LEU A 115 -6.98 -11.58 -7.49
N LEU A 116 -5.65 -11.58 -7.66
CA LEU A 116 -4.96 -10.56 -8.45
C LEU A 116 -5.41 -10.49 -9.91
N ARG A 117 -5.56 -11.65 -10.56
CA ARG A 117 -6.05 -11.68 -11.94
C ARG A 117 -7.48 -11.19 -12.05
N ALA A 118 -8.34 -11.49 -11.07
CA ALA A 118 -9.71 -10.99 -11.05
C ALA A 118 -9.75 -9.46 -10.90
N ALA A 119 -8.94 -8.90 -9.99
CA ALA A 119 -8.83 -7.45 -9.80
C ALA A 119 -8.25 -6.71 -11.02
N ALA A 120 -7.30 -7.32 -11.76
CA ALA A 120 -6.77 -6.76 -13.00
C ALA A 120 -7.80 -6.76 -14.14
N VAL A 121 -8.63 -7.80 -14.24
CA VAL A 121 -9.68 -7.91 -15.28
C VAL A 121 -10.78 -6.87 -15.10
N GLU A 122 -11.11 -6.48 -13.86
CA GLU A 122 -12.10 -5.41 -13.61
C GLU A 122 -11.57 -4.01 -14.01
N GLN A 123 -10.25 -3.79 -14.01
CA GLN A 123 -9.67 -2.51 -14.42
C GLN A 123 -9.58 -2.36 -15.95
N GLU A 124 -9.33 -3.43 -16.70
CA GLU A 124 -9.34 -3.38 -18.18
C GLU A 124 -10.77 -3.25 -18.76
N GLY A 125 -11.81 -3.63 -18.01
CA GLY A 125 -13.21 -3.48 -18.43
C GLY A 125 -13.78 -2.06 -18.30
N ALA A 126 -13.12 -1.16 -17.57
CA ALA A 126 -13.59 0.19 -17.29
C ALA A 126 -13.05 1.28 -18.25
N GLU A 127 -12.02 0.99 -19.05
CA GLU A 127 -11.47 1.90 -20.07
C GLU A 127 -12.03 1.67 -21.48
N GLY A 128 -12.96 0.72 -21.65
CA GLY A 128 -13.48 0.29 -22.97
C GLY A 128 -14.98 0.46 -23.20
N ALA A 129 -15.69 1.29 -22.40
CA ALA A 129 -17.13 1.53 -22.55
C ALA A 129 -17.46 3.02 -22.79
#